data_AF-A0A944BF55-F1
#
_entry.id   AF-A0A944BF55-F1
#
_cell.length_a   1.000
_cell.length_b   1.000
_cell.length_c   1.000
_cell.angle_alpha   90.00
_cell.angle_beta   90.00
_cell.angle_gamma   90.00
#
_symmetry.space_group_name_H-M   'P 1'
#
loop_
_entity.id
_entity.type
_entity.pdbx_description
1 polymer ?
#
loop_
_entity_poly.entity_id
_entity_poly.type
_entity_poly.pdbx_seq_one_letter_code
_entity_poly.pdbx_strand_id
1 'polypeptide(L)' 'MEVSVIIVNYNTTQLTKRAINSIYSSKSGLRYEIIVVDNASKKSEKEELIHFAKEHDIM' A
#
# COMPACT_ATOMS: atom_id res chain seq x y z
N MET A 1 1.59 -9.15 15.89
CA MET A 1 0.79 -8.45 14.86
C MET A 1 -0.67 -8.50 15.29
N GLU A 2 -1.41 -7.41 15.15
CA GLU A 2 -2.79 -7.24 15.65
C GLU A 2 -3.81 -7.05 14.53
N VAL A 3 -3.41 -6.40 13.43
CA VAL A 3 -4.27 -6.13 12.27
C VAL A 3 -3.48 -6.39 10.99
N SER A 4 -4.12 -7.04 10.01
CA SER A 4 -3.61 -7.15 8.65
C SER A 4 -4.50 -6.34 7.71
N VAL A 5 -3.93 -5.36 7.01
CA VAL A 5 -4.67 -4.54 6.04
C VAL A 5 -4.33 -5.00 4.63
N ILE A 6 -5.30 -5.60 3.94
CA ILE A 6 -5.12 -6.06 2.56
C ILE A 6 -5.77 -5.04 1.62
N ILE A 7 -4.99 -4.51 0.68
CA ILE A 7 -5.45 -3.54 -0.33
C ILE A 7 -5.33 -4.19 -1.71
N VAL A 8 -6.45 -4.34 -2.41
CA VAL A 8 -6.47 -4.75 -3.81
C VAL A 8 -6.37 -3.51 -4.69
N ASN A 9 -5.35 -3.44 -5.55
CA ASN A 9 -5.09 -2.33 -6.44
C ASN A 9 -5.37 -2.70 -7.91
N TYR A 10 -6.11 -1.86 -8.64
CA TYR A 10 -6.25 -1.99 -10.10
C TYR A 10 -6.31 -0.61 -10.78
N ASN A 11 -5.21 -0.20 -11.41
CA ASN A 11 -5.07 1.10 -12.09
C ASN A 11 -5.44 2.31 -11.21
N THR A 12 -5.16 2.22 -9.91
CA THR A 12 -5.50 3.24 -8.90
C THR A 12 -4.32 3.55 -7.99
N THR A 13 -3.10 3.57 -8.53
CA THR A 13 -1.86 3.68 -7.73
C THR A 13 -1.86 4.88 -6.79
N GLN A 14 -2.36 6.04 -7.22
CA GLN A 14 -2.42 7.24 -6.37
C GLN A 14 -3.38 7.08 -5.19
N LEU A 15 -4.52 6.42 -5.39
CA LEU A 15 -5.47 6.17 -4.31
C LEU A 15 -4.89 5.18 -3.31
N THR A 16 -4.24 4.12 -3.79
CA THR A 16 -3.54 3.13 -2.96
C THR A 16 -2.46 3.79 -2.09
N LYS A 17 -1.62 4.65 -2.68
CA LYS A 17 -0.62 5.45 -1.93
C LYS A 17 -1.25 6.32 -0.85
N ARG A 18 -2.34 7.01 -1.17
CA ARG A 18 -3.07 7.84 -0.20
C ARG A 18 -3.65 7.02 0.94
N ALA A 19 -4.20 5.84 0.66
CA ALA A 19 -4.73 4.94 1.68
C ALA A 19 -3.61 4.48 2.63
N ILE A 20 -2.47 4.04 2.08
CA ILE A 20 -1.29 3.63 2.85
C ILE A 20 -0.82 4.77 3.77
N ASN A 21 -0.65 5.99 3.22
CA ASN A 21 -0.24 7.16 3.99
C ASN A 21 -1.25 7.52 5.09
N SER A 22 -2.56 7.36 4.82
CA SER A 22 -3.61 7.58 5.82
C SER A 22 -3.52 6.57 6.98
N ILE A 23 -3.19 5.31 6.69
CA ILE A 23 -3.00 4.27 7.71
C ILE A 23 -1.80 4.63 8.60
N TYR A 24 -0.65 4.98 8.01
CA TYR A 24 0.52 5.45 8.78
C TYR A 24 0.19 6.68 9.64
N SER A 25 -0.59 7.61 9.09
CA SER A 25 -0.95 8.86 9.78
C SER A 25 -1.98 8.66 10.90
N SER A 26 -2.68 7.52 10.95
CA SER A 26 -3.75 7.26 11.92
C SER A 26 -3.28 7.14 13.38
N LYS A 27 -1.96 6.97 13.62
CA LYS A 27 -1.33 6.86 14.95
C LYS A 27 -2.09 5.94 15.92
N SER A 28 -2.59 4.80 15.43
CA SER A 28 -3.47 3.90 16.18
C SER A 28 -2.82 3.19 17.38
N GLY A 29 -1.48 3.17 17.47
CA GLY A 29 -0.73 2.40 18.48
C GLY A 29 -0.75 0.88 18.27
N LEU A 30 -1.47 0.40 17.26
CA LEU A 30 -1.56 -1.02 16.90
C LEU A 30 -0.37 -1.44 16.04
N ARG A 31 0.07 -2.69 16.20
CA ARG A 31 1.01 -3.32 15.27
C ARG A 31 0.24 -3.91 14.09
N TYR A 32 0.49 -3.41 12.90
CA TYR A 32 -0.15 -3.87 11.67
C TYR A 32 0.84 -4.16 10.55
N GLU A 33 0.40 -4.99 9.61
CA GLU A 33 1.03 -5.14 8.29
C GLU A 33 0.09 -4.61 7.20
N ILE A 34 0.67 -4.16 6.08
CA ILE A 34 -0.07 -3.74 4.91
C ILE A 34 0.37 -4.60 3.74
N ILE A 35 -0.57 -5.35 3.14
CA ILE A 35 -0.33 -6.22 2.00
C ILE A 35 -1.07 -5.63 0.80
N VAL A 36 -0.32 -5.31 -0.26
CA VAL A 36 -0.91 -4.75 -1.48
C VAL A 36 -0.92 -5.81 -2.57
N VAL A 37 -2.11 -6.15 -3.07
CA VAL A 37 -2.31 -7.12 -4.15
C VAL A 37 -2.67 -6.37 -5.43
N ASP A 38 -1.76 -6.36 -6.40
CA ASP A 38 -2.02 -5.76 -7.71
C ASP A 38 -2.80 -6.71 -8.63
N ASN A 39 -3.97 -6.28 -9.08
CA ASN A 39 -4.85 -7.04 -9.96
C ASN A 39 -4.59 -6.75 -11.45
N ALA A 40 -3.35 -6.91 -11.89
CA ALA A 40 -2.92 -6.68 -13.28
C ALA A 40 -3.07 -5.23 -13.76
N SER A 41 -2.62 -4.27 -12.95
CA SER A 41 -2.54 -2.88 -13.38
C SER A 41 -1.55 -2.69 -14.54
N LYS A 42 -1.66 -1.56 -15.23
CA LYS A 42 -0.69 -1.12 -16.25
C LYS A 42 0.73 -1.17 -15.69
N LYS A 43 1.69 -1.55 -16.54
CA LYS A 43 3.11 -1.68 -16.15
C LYS A 43 3.64 -0.43 -15.44
N SER A 44 3.37 0.76 -15.97
CA SER A 44 3.82 2.02 -15.37
C SER A 44 3.26 2.24 -13.96
N GLU A 45 1.97 1.94 -13.74
CA GLU A 45 1.33 2.09 -12.43
C GLU A 45 1.83 1.06 -11.41
N LYS A 46 2.13 -0.16 -11.87
CA LYS A 46 2.74 -1.21 -11.05
C LYS A 46 4.16 -0.83 -10.62
N GLU A 47 4.99 -0.36 -11.55
CA GLU A 47 6.35 0.09 -11.26
C GLU A 47 6.36 1.25 -10.27
N GLU A 48 5.45 2.22 -10.46
CA GLU A 48 5.29 3.37 -9.57
C GLU A 48 4.87 2.97 -8.14
N LEU A 49 4.03 1.94 -8.00
CA LEU A 49 3.60 1.41 -6.72
C LEU A 49 4.71 0.62 -6.01
N ILE A 50 5.48 -0.18 -6.75
CA ILE A 50 6.64 -0.92 -6.23
C ILE A 50 7.72 0.05 -5.74
N HIS A 51 7.98 1.14 -6.48
CA HIS A 51 8.95 2.14 -6.06
C HIS A 51 8.56 2.79 -4.73
N PHE A 52 7.28 3.21 -4.62
CA PHE A 52 6.75 3.77 -3.38
C PHE A 52 6.84 2.80 -2.20
N ALA A 53 6.53 1.52 -2.41
CA ALA A 53 6.60 0.50 -1.36
C ALA A 53 8.03 0.33 -0.81
N LYS A 54 9.05 0.34 -1.70
CA LYS A 54 10.47 0.25 -1.31
C LYS A 54 10.95 1.46 -0.50
N GLU A 55 10.48 2.66 -0.81
CA GLU A 55 10.84 3.86 -0.06
C GLU A 55 10.31 3.84 1.39
N HIS A 56 9.25 3.07 1.64
CA HIS A 56 8.55 3.05 2.93
C HIS A 56 8.75 1.72 3.70
N ASP A 57 9.72 0.89 3.28
CA ASP A 57 10.01 -0.43 3.85
C ASP A 57 8.77 -1.35 3.90
N ILE A 58 7.90 -1.21 2.90
CA ILE A 58 6.69 -2.02 2.72
C ILE A 58 7.09 -3.17 1.80
N MET A 59 7.43 -4.32 2.38
CA MET A 59 7.62 -5.58 1.65
C MET A 59 6.82 -6.72 2.29
#